data_AF-A0A920KJT5-F1
#
_entry.id   AF-A0A920KJT5-F1
#
_cell.length_a   1.000
_cell.length_b   1.000
_cell.length_c   1.000
_cell.angle_alpha   90.00
_cell.angle_beta   90.00
_cell.angle_gamma   90.00
#
_symmetry.space_group_name_H-M   'P 1'
#
loop_
_entity.id
_entity.type
_entity.pdbx_description
1 polymer ?
#
loop_
_entity_poly.entity_id
_entity_poly.type
_entity_poly.pdbx_seq_one_letter_code
_entity_poly.pdbx_strand_id
1 'polypeptide(L)'
;MHENRQILKLNSAGHPTGWVNYQTAVRLYYLDQIAFECGASNIVVKGGTSRLTGLRSVININSIIATKSLHKLDYSALHRH
;
A
#
# COMPACT_ATOMS: atom_id res chain seq x y z
N MET A 1 3.71 4.25 21.34
CA MET A 1 2.31 4.56 20.95
C MET A 1 2.19 4.25 19.47
N HIS A 2 1.66 3.07 19.13
CA HIS A 2 1.51 2.65 17.73
C HIS A 2 0.31 3.42 17.17
N GLU A 3 0.55 4.43 16.34
CA GLU A 3 -0.55 5.13 15.66
C GLU A 3 -1.27 4.13 14.74
N ASN A 4 -2.48 3.73 15.12
CA ASN A 4 -3.40 2.92 14.31
C ASN A 4 -3.93 3.76 13.14
N ARG A 5 -3.05 4.13 12.21
CA ARG A 5 -3.43 4.81 10.97
C ARG A 5 -3.94 3.76 9.99
N GLN A 6 -5.24 3.78 9.76
CA GLN A 6 -5.92 2.94 8.78
C GLN A 6 -6.12 3.73 7.48
N ILE A 7 -5.87 3.05 6.36
CA ILE A 7 -5.98 3.55 5.00
C ILE A 7 -7.12 2.78 4.34
N LEU A 8 -8.01 3.47 3.63
CA LEU A 8 -9.08 2.81 2.90
C LEU A 8 -8.51 2.19 1.62
N LYS A 9 -8.67 0.87 1.48
CA LYS A 9 -8.29 0.14 0.29
C LYS A 9 -9.49 -0.08 -0.61
N LEU A 10 -9.33 0.23 -1.89
CA LEU A 10 -10.26 -0.04 -2.97
C LEU A 10 -9.70 -1.14 -3.90
N ASN A 11 -10.59 -1.88 -4.55
CA ASN A 11 -10.23 -2.73 -5.68
C ASN A 11 -10.02 -1.85 -6.93
N SER A 12 -9.37 -2.41 -7.95
CA SER A 12 -9.22 -1.84 -9.31
C SER A 12 -10.53 -1.35 -9.94
N ALA A 13 -11.69 -1.91 -9.55
CA ALA A 13 -13.01 -1.45 -9.98
C ALA A 13 -13.57 -0.26 -9.17
N GLY A 14 -12.84 0.26 -8.19
CA GLY A 14 -13.29 1.35 -7.31
C GLY A 14 -14.14 0.92 -6.11
N HIS A 15 -14.38 -0.38 -5.93
CA HIS A 15 -15.15 -0.88 -4.78
C HIS A 15 -14.30 -0.90 -3.51
N PRO A 16 -14.78 -0.33 -2.38
CA PRO A 16 -14.08 -0.39 -1.11
C PRO A 16 -13.98 -1.83 -0.62
N THR A 17 -12.73 -2.31 -0.52
CA THR A 17 -12.40 -3.66 -0.04
C THR A 17 -12.28 -3.69 1.48
N GLY A 18 -11.90 -2.57 2.09
CA GLY A 18 -11.83 -2.42 3.55
C GLY A 18 -10.68 -1.53 4.00
N TRP A 19 -10.51 -1.42 5.31
CA TRP A 19 -9.46 -0.62 5.94
C TRP A 19 -8.20 -1.47 6.13
N VAL A 20 -7.05 -0.97 5.66
CA VAL A 20 -5.74 -1.62 5.81
C VAL A 20 -4.81 -0.74 6.63
N ASN A 21 -3.86 -1.34 7.34
CA ASN A 21 -2.90 -0.55 8.10
C ASN A 21 -1.97 0.23 7.17
N TYR A 22 -1.48 1.38 7.63
CA TYR A 22 -0.53 2.20 6.87
C TYR A 22 0.70 1.38 6.42
N GLN A 23 1.20 0.43 7.22
CA GLN A 23 2.33 -0.43 6.86
C GLN A 23 2.04 -1.27 5.60
N THR A 24 0.81 -1.79 5.49
CA THR A 24 0.36 -2.53 4.31
C THR A 24 0.28 -1.61 3.10
N ALA A 25 -0.23 -0.39 3.28
CA ALA A 25 -0.27 0.63 2.24
C ALA A 25 1.15 1.02 1.76
N VAL A 26 2.11 1.23 2.67
CA VAL A 26 3.53 1.46 2.34
C VAL A 26 4.07 0.34 1.45
N ARG A 27 3.78 -0.91 1.82
CA ARG A 27 4.24 -2.07 1.04
C ARG A 27 3.64 -2.08 -0.36
N LEU A 28 2.38 -1.70 -0.51
CA LEU A 28 1.72 -1.61 -1.82
C LEU A 28 2.30 -0.48 -2.68
N TYR A 29 2.62 0.67 -2.09
CA TYR A 29 3.37 1.74 -2.76
C TYR A 29 4.74 1.24 -3.23
N TYR A 30 5.48 0.55 -2.36
CA TYR A 30 6.81 0.06 -2.68
C TYR A 30 6.80 -1.03 -3.78
N LEU A 31 5.72 -1.80 -3.84
CA LEU A 31 5.53 -2.85 -4.86
C LEU A 31 4.92 -2.32 -6.17
N ASP A 32 4.71 -1.01 -6.31
CA ASP A 32 4.03 -0.37 -7.46
C ASP A 32 2.64 -0.96 -7.78
N GLN A 33 1.96 -1.51 -6.75
CA GLN A 33 0.66 -2.18 -6.90
C GLN A 33 -0.53 -1.23 -6.78
N ILE A 34 -0.29 0.08 -6.86
CA ILE A 34 -1.34 1.10 -6.77
C ILE A 34 -1.84 1.43 -8.17
N ALA A 35 -3.14 1.26 -8.36
CA ALA A 35 -3.86 1.63 -9.58
C ALA A 35 -4.09 3.14 -9.60
N PHE A 36 -4.71 3.63 -8.53
CA PHE A 36 -5.06 5.03 -8.35
C PHE A 36 -5.05 5.35 -6.86
N GLU A 37 -4.63 6.54 -6.52
CA GLU A 37 -4.67 7.09 -5.18
C GLU A 37 -5.58 8.31 -5.18
N CYS A 38 -6.39 8.49 -4.13
CA CYS A 38 -7.32 9.60 -4.04
C CYS A 38 -7.31 10.19 -2.63
N GLY A 39 -7.34 11.51 -2.53
CA GLY A 39 -7.45 12.25 -1.28
C GLY A 39 -6.29 13.21 -1.03
N ALA A 40 -6.61 14.35 -0.41
CA ALA A 40 -5.65 15.39 -0.03
C ALA A 40 -4.85 15.05 1.25
N SER A 41 -4.98 13.82 1.75
CA SER A 41 -4.40 13.41 3.02
C SER A 41 -2.96 12.96 2.80
N ASN A 42 -2.03 13.89 2.96
CA ASN A 42 -0.61 13.59 2.83
C ASN A 42 -0.10 12.96 4.13
N ILE A 43 -0.39 11.68 4.37
CA ILE A 43 0.05 10.99 5.57
C ILE A 43 1.54 10.71 5.42
N VAL A 44 2.34 11.53 6.10
CA VAL A 44 3.79 11.40 6.12
C VAL A 44 4.19 10.32 7.10
N VAL A 45 4.63 9.17 6.59
CA VAL A 45 5.22 8.09 7.37
C VAL A 45 6.73 8.27 7.39
N LYS A 46 7.28 8.52 8.58
CA LYS A 46 8.72 8.76 8.77
C LYS A 46 9.38 7.49 9.29
N GLY A 47 10.19 6.85 8.45
CA GLY A 47 11.02 5.71 8.79
C GLY A 47 12.27 6.09 9.59
N GLY A 48 13.26 5.18 9.57
CA GLY A 48 14.56 5.38 10.19
C GLY A 48 15.41 6.44 9.46
N THR A 49 16.38 6.99 10.18
CA THR A 49 17.38 7.89 9.62
C THR A 49 18.54 7.07 9.10
N SER A 50 18.86 7.18 7.80
CA SER A 50 20.03 6.54 7.23
C SER A 50 21.29 7.12 7.86
N ARG A 51 22.11 6.27 8.49
CA ARG A 51 23.38 6.69 9.12
C ARG A 51 24.40 7.20 8.10
N LEU A 52 24.35 6.68 6.87
CA LEU A 52 25.28 7.04 5.79
C LEU A 52 24.98 8.40 5.14
N THR A 53 23.70 8.76 5.03
CA THR A 53 23.26 9.98 4.31
C THR A 53 22.69 11.05 5.24
N GLY A 54 22.39 10.71 6.49
CA GLY A 54 21.66 11.59 7.43
C GLY A 54 20.19 11.81 7.06
N LEU A 55 19.72 11.26 5.95
CA LEU A 55 18.35 11.46 5.47
C LEU A 55 17.39 10.51 6.16
N ARG A 56 16.24 11.03 6.56
CA ARG A 56 15.15 10.22 7.11
C ARG A 56 14.32 9.66 5.97
N SER A 57 14.08 8.35 5.96
CA SER A 57 13.16 7.76 4.98
C SER A 57 11.77 8.33 5.23
N VAL A 58 11.16 8.91 4.20
CA VAL A 58 9.82 9.48 4.27
C VAL A 58 8.99 8.88 3.16
N ILE A 59 7.84 8.32 3.50
CA ILE A 59 6.86 7.84 2.53
C ILE A 59 5.57 8.60 2.78
N ASN A 60 5.09 9.27 1.74
CA ASN A 60 3.79 9.90 1.72
C ASN A 60 2.76 8.89 1.20
N ILE A 61 1.67 8.74 1.94
CA ILE A 61 0.60 7.79 1.62
C ILE A 61 -0.71 8.55 1.66
N ASN A 62 -1.57 8.33 0.67
CA ASN A 62 -2.92 8.87 0.68
C ASN A 62 -3.86 8.04 1.57
N SER A 63 -4.91 8.67 2.10
CA SER A 63 -5.94 7.98 2.90
C SER A 63 -6.75 6.97 2.11
N ILE A 64 -6.76 7.05 0.78
CA ILE A 64 -7.49 6.14 -0.09
C ILE A 64 -6.57 5.66 -1.20
N ILE A 65 -6.41 4.33 -1.30
CA ILE A 65 -5.61 3.68 -2.33
C ILE A 65 -6.44 2.60 -3.03
N ALA A 66 -6.40 2.58 -4.35
CA ALA A 66 -6.91 1.49 -5.16
C ALA A 66 -5.75 0.60 -5.57
N THR A 67 -5.81 -0.70 -5.27
CA THR A 67 -4.77 -1.63 -5.71
C THR A 67 -5.11 -2.23 -7.05
N LYS A 68 -4.13 -2.35 -7.94
CA LYS A 68 -4.23 -3.21 -9.12
C LYS A 68 -4.33 -4.64 -8.58
N SER A 69 -5.46 -5.31 -8.77
CA SER A 69 -5.57 -6.73 -8.45
C SER A 69 -4.60 -7.46 -9.38
N LEU A 70 -3.39 -7.72 -8.90
CA LEU A 70 -2.53 -8.70 -9.53
C LEU A 70 -3.22 -10.02 -9.26
N HIS A 71 -4.05 -10.46 -10.22
CA HIS A 71 -4.57 -11.82 -10.23
C HIS A 71 -3.36 -12.70 -10.00
N LYS A 72 -3.27 -13.29 -8.81
CA LYS A 72 -2.36 -14.38 -8.53
C LYS A 72 -2.81 -15.45 -9.52
N LEU A 73 -2.11 -15.53 -10.65
CA LEU A 73 -2.35 -16.55 -11.66
C LEU A 73 -2.44 -17.87 -10.91
N ASP A 74 -3.60 -18.47 -11.00
CA ASP A 74 -3.97 -19.67 -10.28
C ASP A 74 -3.06 -20.80 -10.80
N TYR A 75 -1.95 -21.05 -10.09
CA TYR A 75 -1.02 -22.13 -10.42
C TYR A 75 -1.63 -23.53 -10.18
N SER A 76 -2.88 -23.62 -9.71
CA SER A 76 -3.61 -24.89 -9.58
C SER A 76 -3.83 -25.59 -10.94
N ALA A 77 -3.69 -24.87 -12.05
CA ALA A 77 -3.78 -25.45 -13.39
C ALA A 77 -2.57 -26.33 -13.78
N LEU A 78 -1.48 -26.37 -12.99
CA LEU A 78 -0.26 -27.14 -13.32
C LEU A 78 -0.20 -28.55 -12.71
N HIS A 79 -1.22 -28.98 -11.94
CA HIS A 79 -1.28 -30.33 -11.36
C HIS A 79 -2.38 -31.19 -11.99
N ARG A 80 -2.32 -31.38 -13.31
CA ARG A 80 -3.04 -32.46 -13.98
C ARG A 80 -2.11 -33.20 -14.93
N HIS A 81 -1.41 -34.19 -14.38
CA HIS A 81 -0.92 -35.36 -15.10
C HIS A 81 -0.75 -36.53 -14.13
#